data_AF-A0A5P9C6R9-F1
#
_entry.id   AF-A0A5P9C6R9-F1
#
_cell.length_a   1.000
_cell.length_b   1.000
_cell.length_c   1.000
_cell.angle_alpha   90.00
_cell.angle_beta   90.00
_cell.angle_gamma   90.00
#
_symmetry.space_group_name_H-M   'P 1'
#
loop_
_entity.id
_entity.type
_entity.pdbx_description
1 polymer ?
#
loop_
_entity_poly.entity_id
_entity_poly.type
_entity_poly.pdbx_seq_one_letter_code
_entity_poly.pdbx_strand_id
1 'polypeptide(L)'
;MSGYVPNNRNERPAPAPEPYNGDFDRQPARQLEGAAAQANRCLVGLRFVWDNGECIGANLPYSLTPSSGGAVRGSLDARGGLVQSLPAGEYEAQLLADSDVDSDISSARAELQAVLDEILAAERAEAARLQAIQDQRSAVSNYLHRRLAAGKGFFLGAWGLLKTVKEYSDLINPFTIFSNTLRSAWQARASEGESWLAAYNRQFSAEQHRELVEALGFDPSSITREQLAEAYELACFIYEDDPSKAMLGRFAVDYAQAQNAEEVAEFSGGVLFEIVLSALLIVFTAGVGLAARGAASVSYVDKLTRLGNALKRLSAALKRARIRRGGKTRGTGTGARTVEVERPKSLTPSTVDTPPTTPRKPVIVENEILGKERTGSANKTDPTHSFNDLIDNYAGDAQKFEIPTKGPGGVTVRTSELYQIEGSLNGKDGVFEWIVDQDRVTHRRFIPGGKITGFPNQVPR
;
A
#
# COMPACT_ATOMS: atom_id res chain seq x y z
N MET A 1 1.64 -9.94 -92.15
CA MET A 1 1.04 -10.76 -91.06
C MET A 1 1.31 -10.05 -89.75
N SER A 2 0.27 -9.48 -89.15
CA SER A 2 0.33 -8.74 -87.88
C SER A 2 0.11 -9.73 -86.74
N GLY A 3 1.14 -9.98 -85.93
CA GLY A 3 1.09 -10.90 -84.79
C GLY A 3 0.46 -10.22 -83.58
N TYR A 4 -0.78 -10.58 -83.28
CA TYR A 4 -1.45 -10.23 -82.03
C TYR A 4 -0.82 -11.04 -80.89
N VAL A 5 -0.25 -10.36 -79.88
CA VAL A 5 0.22 -10.99 -78.63
C VAL A 5 -0.90 -10.82 -77.59
N PRO A 6 -1.50 -11.90 -77.05
CA PRO A 6 -2.52 -11.79 -76.03
C PRO A 6 -1.92 -11.22 -74.73
N ASN A 7 -2.53 -10.16 -74.20
CA ASN A 7 -2.17 -9.62 -72.90
C ASN A 7 -2.84 -10.46 -71.79
N ASN A 8 -2.21 -11.55 -71.39
CA ASN A 8 -2.67 -12.40 -70.27
C ASN A 8 -2.38 -11.72 -68.92
N ARG A 9 -3.19 -10.71 -68.57
CA ARG A 9 -3.13 -10.03 -67.25
C ARG A 9 -3.34 -10.98 -66.06
N ASN A 10 -3.91 -12.16 -66.28
CA ASN A 10 -4.19 -13.15 -65.24
C ASN A 10 -3.03 -14.12 -64.96
N GLU A 11 -1.92 -14.03 -65.71
CA GLU A 11 -0.76 -14.94 -65.57
C GLU A 11 0.47 -14.28 -64.93
N ARG A 12 0.40 -13.00 -64.51
CA ARG A 12 1.48 -12.42 -63.70
C ARG A 12 1.42 -13.02 -62.29
N PRO A 13 2.47 -13.72 -61.83
CA PRO A 13 2.57 -14.07 -60.42
C PRO A 13 2.51 -12.78 -59.59
N ALA A 14 1.74 -12.79 -58.51
CA ALA A 14 1.77 -11.69 -57.56
C ALA A 14 3.24 -11.44 -57.15
N PRO A 15 3.72 -10.19 -57.14
CA PRO A 15 5.06 -9.91 -56.67
C PRO A 15 5.20 -10.50 -55.27
N ALA A 16 6.26 -11.29 -55.06
CA ALA A 16 6.52 -11.89 -53.76
C ALA A 16 6.58 -10.76 -52.73
N PRO A 17 5.72 -10.77 -51.69
CA PRO A 17 5.76 -9.72 -50.69
C PRO A 17 7.17 -9.72 -50.08
N GLU A 18 7.81 -8.55 -50.01
CA GLU A 18 9.09 -8.44 -49.33
C GLU A 18 8.95 -9.04 -47.92
N PRO A 19 9.91 -9.89 -47.50
CA PRO A 19 9.90 -10.49 -46.17
C PRO A 19 9.74 -9.40 -45.11
N TYR A 20 8.92 -9.67 -44.08
CA TYR A 20 8.81 -8.79 -42.93
C TYR A 20 10.20 -8.57 -42.33
N ASN A 21 10.71 -7.35 -42.42
CA ASN A 21 12.07 -6.97 -42.03
C ASN A 21 12.26 -6.86 -40.51
N GLY A 22 11.27 -7.25 -39.70
CA GLY A 22 11.31 -7.14 -38.23
C GLY A 22 10.92 -5.75 -37.71
N ASP A 23 11.16 -4.70 -38.49
CA ASP A 23 11.02 -3.30 -38.11
C ASP A 23 9.67 -2.73 -38.56
N PHE A 24 8.74 -2.62 -37.61
CA PHE A 24 7.40 -2.05 -37.86
C PHE A 24 7.45 -0.57 -38.25
N ASP A 25 8.45 0.17 -37.75
CA ASP A 25 8.54 1.63 -37.89
C ASP A 25 9.20 2.07 -39.21
N ARG A 26 9.82 1.14 -39.95
CA ARG A 26 10.49 1.41 -41.24
C ARG A 26 9.95 0.61 -42.41
N GLN A 27 8.65 0.32 -42.42
CA GLN A 27 8.06 -0.32 -43.60
C GLN A 27 7.89 0.67 -44.76
N PRO A 28 8.43 0.39 -45.96
CA PRO A 28 8.14 1.19 -47.14
C PRO A 28 6.64 1.09 -47.46
N ALA A 29 6.04 2.21 -47.89
CA ALA A 29 4.63 2.25 -48.26
C ALA A 29 4.35 1.23 -49.38
N ARG A 30 3.55 0.20 -49.08
CA ARG A 30 3.14 -0.78 -50.10
C ARG A 30 2.10 -0.17 -51.03
N GLN A 31 2.35 -0.22 -52.33
CA GLN A 31 1.34 0.09 -53.34
C GLN A 31 0.36 -1.10 -53.44
N LEU A 32 -0.94 -0.82 -53.33
CA LEU A 32 -1.98 -1.82 -53.54
C LEU A 32 -2.13 -2.04 -55.06
N GLU A 33 -1.73 -3.21 -55.57
CA GLU A 33 -1.98 -3.56 -56.97
C GLU A 33 -3.41 -4.09 -57.15
N GLY A 34 -4.20 -3.38 -57.95
CA GLY A 34 -5.56 -3.73 -58.35
C GLY A 34 -6.33 -2.51 -58.86
N ALA A 35 -7.22 -2.71 -59.83
CA ALA A 35 -7.74 -1.69 -60.74
C ALA A 35 -8.39 -0.46 -60.06
N ALA A 36 -8.19 0.71 -60.69
CA ALA A 36 -8.88 2.02 -60.64
C ALA A 36 -9.83 2.43 -59.48
N ALA A 37 -10.54 1.51 -58.83
CA ALA A 37 -11.28 1.71 -57.58
C ALA A 37 -10.38 1.79 -56.33
N GLN A 38 -9.11 1.36 -56.41
CA GLN A 38 -8.13 1.43 -55.31
C GLN A 38 -7.39 2.78 -55.17
N ALA A 39 -7.55 3.71 -56.12
CA ALA A 39 -6.89 5.01 -56.08
C ALA A 39 -7.39 5.93 -54.93
N ASN A 40 -8.58 5.66 -54.39
CA ASN A 40 -9.21 6.47 -53.34
C ASN A 40 -9.25 5.78 -51.96
N ARG A 41 -8.38 4.79 -51.70
CA ARG A 41 -8.27 4.15 -50.38
C ARG A 41 -6.84 4.19 -49.86
N CYS A 42 -6.68 4.41 -48.56
CA CYS A 42 -5.41 4.28 -47.87
C CYS A 42 -5.40 3.07 -46.92
N LEU A 43 -4.22 2.49 -46.72
CA LEU A 43 -3.99 1.45 -45.72
C LEU A 43 -3.34 2.09 -44.49
N VAL A 44 -4.05 2.08 -43.37
CA VAL A 44 -3.63 2.70 -42.12
C VAL A 44 -3.29 1.62 -41.11
N GLY A 45 -2.04 1.62 -40.64
CA GLY A 45 -1.59 0.81 -39.52
C GLY A 45 -1.31 1.69 -38.31
N LEU A 46 -1.98 1.44 -37.17
CA LEU A 46 -1.68 2.13 -35.92
C LEU A 46 -1.26 1.12 -34.86
N ARG A 47 -0.27 1.48 -34.06
CA ARG A 47 0.12 0.75 -32.85
C ARG A 47 0.06 1.70 -31.67
N PHE A 48 -0.63 1.29 -30.61
CA PHE A 48 -0.72 2.07 -29.38
C PHE A 48 0.17 1.45 -28.32
N VAL A 49 1.08 2.26 -27.77
CA VAL A 49 2.05 1.83 -26.76
C VAL A 49 2.05 2.81 -25.59
N TRP A 50 2.44 2.33 -24.43
CA TRP A 50 2.87 3.16 -23.32
C TRP A 50 4.22 3.83 -23.66
N ASP A 51 4.54 4.93 -22.99
CA ASP A 51 5.82 5.66 -23.12
C ASP A 51 7.10 4.85 -22.77
N ASN A 52 6.94 3.66 -22.18
CA ASN A 52 8.00 2.67 -21.94
C ASN A 52 8.15 1.66 -23.11
N GLY A 53 7.34 1.78 -24.17
CA GLY A 53 7.32 0.90 -25.35
C GLY A 53 6.39 -0.31 -25.24
N GLU A 54 5.77 -0.56 -24.09
CA GLU A 54 4.85 -1.68 -23.90
C GLU A 54 3.54 -1.47 -24.67
N CYS A 55 3.00 -2.51 -25.30
CA CYS A 55 1.74 -2.39 -26.03
C CYS A 55 0.56 -2.11 -25.09
N ILE A 56 -0.28 -1.15 -25.46
CA ILE A 56 -1.55 -0.92 -24.78
C ILE A 56 -2.45 -2.13 -25.07
N GLY A 57 -3.00 -2.73 -24.01
CA GLY A 57 -3.55 -4.09 -24.01
C GLY A 57 -4.54 -4.44 -25.13
N ALA A 58 -4.66 -5.74 -25.39
CA ALA A 58 -5.54 -6.26 -26.44
C ALA A 58 -7.02 -5.94 -26.21
N ASN A 59 -7.81 -6.03 -27.28
CA ASN A 59 -9.27 -5.92 -27.27
C ASN A 59 -9.83 -4.54 -26.89
N LEU A 60 -8.99 -3.51 -26.74
CA LEU A 60 -9.48 -2.15 -26.50
C LEU A 60 -10.20 -1.60 -27.75
N PRO A 61 -11.42 -1.07 -27.60
CA PRO A 61 -12.18 -0.57 -28.73
C PRO A 61 -11.56 0.72 -29.26
N TYR A 62 -11.56 0.86 -30.59
CA TYR A 62 -11.16 2.07 -31.29
C TYR A 62 -12.28 2.58 -32.21
N SER A 63 -12.21 3.87 -32.50
CA SER A 63 -12.94 4.50 -33.61
C SER A 63 -11.94 5.17 -34.55
N LEU A 64 -12.05 4.89 -35.84
CA LEU A 64 -11.30 5.52 -36.93
C LEU A 64 -12.29 6.31 -37.78
N THR A 65 -12.21 7.63 -37.70
CA THR A 65 -13.11 8.55 -38.40
C THR A 65 -12.35 9.19 -39.57
N PRO A 66 -12.56 8.73 -40.81
CA PRO A 66 -12.01 9.40 -41.99
C PRO A 66 -12.73 10.74 -42.25
N SER A 67 -12.05 11.66 -42.92
CA SER A 67 -12.59 12.95 -43.39
C SER A 67 -13.75 12.81 -44.37
N SER A 68 -13.85 11.67 -45.05
CA SER A 68 -15.00 11.29 -45.88
C SER A 68 -15.41 9.85 -45.59
N GLY A 69 -16.72 9.60 -45.49
CA GLY A 69 -17.27 8.29 -45.13
C GLY A 69 -17.59 8.14 -43.64
N GLY A 70 -18.02 6.94 -43.25
CA GLY A 70 -18.40 6.62 -41.87
C GLY A 70 -17.22 6.18 -41.00
N ALA A 71 -17.34 6.37 -39.69
CA ALA A 71 -16.36 5.88 -38.73
C ALA A 71 -16.30 4.33 -38.71
N VAL A 72 -15.09 3.80 -38.77
CA VAL A 72 -14.80 2.37 -38.64
C VAL A 72 -14.48 2.07 -37.19
N ARG A 73 -15.15 1.07 -36.63
CA ARG A 73 -14.94 0.61 -35.25
C ARG A 73 -14.38 -0.80 -35.23
N GLY A 74 -13.62 -1.10 -34.20
CA GLY A 74 -13.07 -2.44 -33.96
C GLY A 74 -12.35 -2.46 -32.63
N SER A 75 -11.55 -3.51 -32.43
CA SER A 75 -10.71 -3.66 -31.25
C SER A 75 -9.25 -3.87 -31.64
N LEU A 76 -8.33 -3.43 -30.78
CA LEU A 76 -6.91 -3.67 -30.96
C LEU A 76 -6.58 -5.17 -30.92
N ASP A 77 -5.58 -5.57 -31.70
CA ASP A 77 -5.02 -6.91 -31.68
C ASP A 77 -4.17 -7.17 -30.41
N ALA A 78 -3.60 -8.38 -30.30
CA ALA A 78 -2.76 -8.78 -29.17
C ALA A 78 -1.49 -7.93 -28.99
N ARG A 79 -1.11 -7.13 -29.99
CA ARG A 79 0.08 -6.27 -30.00
C ARG A 79 -0.30 -4.78 -29.93
N GLY A 80 -1.51 -4.46 -29.45
CA GLY A 80 -2.00 -3.08 -29.35
C GLY A 80 -2.16 -2.40 -30.71
N GLY A 81 -2.23 -3.19 -31.78
CA GLY A 81 -2.24 -2.73 -33.15
C GLY A 81 -3.61 -2.81 -33.82
N LEU A 82 -3.77 -2.04 -34.88
CA LEU A 82 -4.84 -2.18 -35.85
C LEU A 82 -4.29 -1.95 -37.25
N VAL A 83 -4.94 -2.55 -38.24
CA VAL A 83 -4.71 -2.27 -39.66
C VAL A 83 -6.06 -2.15 -40.32
N GLN A 84 -6.33 -1.02 -40.98
CA GLN A 84 -7.60 -0.78 -41.66
C GLN A 84 -7.43 -0.09 -43.00
N SER A 85 -8.34 -0.39 -43.93
CA SER A 85 -8.45 0.33 -45.19
C SER A 85 -9.53 1.41 -45.09
N LEU A 86 -9.15 2.67 -45.27
CA LEU A 86 -10.05 3.84 -45.20
C LEU A 86 -10.11 4.58 -46.54
N PRO A 87 -11.12 5.43 -46.79
CA PRO A 87 -11.08 6.41 -47.87
C PRO A 87 -9.82 7.28 -47.78
N ALA A 88 -9.23 7.62 -48.92
CA ALA A 88 -8.05 8.50 -48.98
C ALA A 88 -8.40 9.88 -48.40
N GLY A 89 -7.49 10.40 -47.59
CA GLY A 89 -7.66 11.70 -46.92
C GLY A 89 -7.13 11.66 -45.49
N GLU A 90 -7.53 12.67 -44.72
CA GLU A 90 -7.24 12.72 -43.29
C GLU A 90 -8.13 11.74 -42.52
N TYR A 91 -7.62 11.24 -41.40
CA TYR A 91 -8.38 10.45 -40.44
C TYR A 91 -8.05 10.86 -39.01
N GLU A 92 -9.01 10.66 -38.11
CA GLU A 92 -8.84 10.74 -36.66
C GLU A 92 -9.06 9.35 -36.05
N ALA A 93 -8.12 8.91 -35.22
CA ALA A 93 -8.23 7.68 -34.46
C ALA A 93 -8.40 8.00 -32.98
N GLN A 94 -9.26 7.26 -32.30
CA GLN A 94 -9.57 7.44 -30.89
C GLN A 94 -9.80 6.08 -30.22
N LEU A 95 -9.01 5.75 -29.21
CA LEU A 95 -9.30 4.63 -28.30
C LEU A 95 -10.43 5.01 -27.35
N LEU A 96 -11.29 4.03 -27.02
CA LEU A 96 -12.38 4.21 -26.05
C LEU A 96 -13.31 5.40 -26.39
N ALA A 97 -13.52 5.66 -27.69
CA ALA A 97 -14.27 6.82 -28.16
C ALA A 97 -15.70 6.85 -27.59
N ASP A 98 -16.37 5.70 -27.64
CA ASP A 98 -17.75 5.51 -27.20
C ASP A 98 -17.85 5.12 -25.71
N SER A 99 -16.74 5.13 -24.95
CA SER A 99 -16.74 4.79 -23.52
C SER A 99 -16.99 6.01 -22.64
N ASP A 100 -17.92 5.90 -21.69
CA ASP A 100 -18.20 6.93 -20.69
C ASP A 100 -17.27 6.80 -19.47
N VAL A 101 -16.00 7.15 -19.69
CA VAL A 101 -14.96 7.04 -18.66
C VAL A 101 -15.19 7.95 -17.45
N ASP A 102 -15.94 9.04 -17.60
CA ASP A 102 -16.20 9.99 -16.52
C ASP A 102 -17.27 9.44 -15.55
N SER A 103 -18.32 8.83 -16.09
CA SER A 103 -19.32 8.09 -15.30
C SER A 103 -18.69 6.88 -14.60
N ASP A 104 -17.80 6.16 -15.28
CA ASP A 104 -17.05 5.04 -14.71
C ASP A 104 -16.20 5.47 -13.50
N ILE A 105 -15.46 6.58 -13.62
CA ILE A 105 -14.66 7.14 -12.52
C ILE A 105 -15.58 7.56 -11.37
N SER A 106 -16.67 8.27 -11.66
CA SER A 106 -17.60 8.76 -10.65
C SER A 106 -18.25 7.61 -9.86
N SER A 107 -18.65 6.56 -10.56
CA SER A 107 -19.22 5.34 -9.96
C SER A 107 -18.19 4.61 -9.09
N ALA A 108 -16.95 4.48 -9.55
CA ALA A 108 -15.89 3.83 -8.78
C ALA A 108 -15.48 4.64 -7.53
N ARG A 109 -15.51 5.98 -7.60
CA ARG A 109 -15.29 6.84 -6.43
C ARG A 109 -16.43 6.72 -5.42
N ALA A 110 -17.68 6.61 -5.87
CA ALA A 110 -18.82 6.40 -4.98
C ALA A 110 -18.71 5.05 -4.24
N GLU A 111 -18.27 4.01 -4.95
CA GLU A 111 -18.00 2.70 -4.32
C GLU A 111 -16.85 2.78 -3.30
N LEU A 112 -15.75 3.43 -3.65
CA LEU A 112 -14.64 3.64 -2.71
C LEU A 112 -15.10 4.39 -1.46
N GLN A 113 -15.82 5.50 -1.63
CA GLN A 113 -16.35 6.28 -0.51
C GLN A 113 -17.24 5.44 0.41
N ALA A 114 -18.16 4.65 -0.16
CA ALA A 114 -19.03 3.78 0.63
C ALA A 114 -18.23 2.79 1.49
N VAL A 115 -17.18 2.18 0.94
CA VAL A 115 -16.32 1.26 1.71
C VAL A 115 -15.52 2.00 2.80
N LEU A 116 -14.99 3.19 2.51
CA LEU A 116 -14.28 4.00 3.50
C LEU A 116 -15.21 4.42 4.66
N ASP A 117 -16.45 4.81 4.35
CA ASP A 117 -17.46 5.17 5.35
C ASP A 117 -17.83 4.00 6.26
N GLU A 118 -17.91 2.78 5.71
CA GLU A 118 -18.15 1.57 6.49
C GLU A 118 -16.98 1.21 7.42
N ILE A 119 -15.75 1.52 7.02
CA ILE A 119 -14.57 1.35 7.87
C ILE A 119 -14.60 2.38 9.00
N LEU A 120 -14.91 3.65 8.70
CA LEU A 120 -15.06 4.70 9.71
C LEU A 120 -16.17 4.39 10.71
N ALA A 121 -17.31 3.87 10.24
CA ALA A 121 -18.40 3.47 11.11
C ALA A 121 -18.00 2.34 12.07
N ALA A 122 -17.22 1.36 11.58
CA ALA A 122 -16.69 0.29 12.42
C ALA A 122 -15.70 0.80 13.46
N GLU A 123 -14.79 1.71 13.09
CA GLU A 123 -13.82 2.31 14.02
C GLU A 123 -14.52 3.10 15.13
N ARG A 124 -15.53 3.92 14.79
CA ARG A 124 -16.34 4.66 15.78
C ARG A 124 -17.08 3.73 16.74
N ALA A 125 -17.60 2.61 16.25
CA ALA A 125 -18.28 1.62 17.08
C ALA A 125 -17.32 0.97 18.09
N GLU A 126 -16.09 0.64 17.68
CA GLU A 126 -15.09 0.11 18.61
C GLU A 126 -14.60 1.19 19.58
N ALA A 127 -14.37 2.42 19.12
CA ALA A 127 -13.99 3.53 20.00
C ALA A 127 -15.03 3.77 21.12
N ALA A 128 -16.33 3.67 20.79
CA ALA A 128 -17.41 3.74 21.77
C ALA A 128 -17.41 2.55 22.74
N ARG A 129 -17.10 1.35 22.27
CA ARG A 129 -16.96 0.14 23.11
C ARG A 129 -15.81 0.28 24.10
N LEU A 130 -14.66 0.77 23.64
CA LEU A 130 -13.48 1.04 24.48
C LEU A 130 -13.74 2.14 25.49
N GLN A 131 -14.45 3.20 25.09
CA GLN A 131 -14.86 4.26 26.01
C GLN A 131 -15.73 3.71 27.14
N ALA A 132 -16.70 2.83 26.84
CA ALA A 132 -17.54 2.21 27.86
C ALA A 132 -16.74 1.33 28.85
N ILE A 133 -15.65 0.71 28.39
CA ILE A 133 -14.72 -0.03 29.26
C ILE A 133 -13.91 0.94 30.13
N GLN A 134 -13.44 2.06 29.57
CA GLN A 134 -12.72 3.10 30.31
C GLN A 134 -13.59 3.76 31.37
N ASP A 135 -14.87 3.99 31.10
CA ASP A 135 -15.80 4.60 32.05
C ASP A 135 -16.00 3.72 33.31
N GLN A 136 -15.69 2.42 33.23
CA GLN A 136 -15.71 1.48 34.36
C GLN A 136 -14.39 1.44 35.15
N ARG A 137 -13.33 2.09 34.66
CA ARG A 137 -11.99 2.11 35.28
C ARG A 137 -11.80 3.35 36.15
N SER A 138 -10.89 3.27 37.12
CA SER A 138 -10.53 4.41 37.96
C SER A 138 -9.81 5.51 37.15
N ALA A 139 -9.92 6.77 37.59
CA ALA A 139 -9.29 7.91 36.91
C ALA A 139 -7.76 7.77 36.77
N VAL A 140 -7.10 7.12 37.73
CA VAL A 140 -5.65 6.83 37.71
C VAL A 140 -5.33 5.75 36.68
N SER A 141 -6.14 4.68 36.63
CA SER A 141 -5.99 3.59 35.67
C SER A 141 -6.19 4.08 34.22
N ASN A 142 -7.16 4.97 34.00
CA ASN A 142 -7.39 5.62 32.70
C ASN A 142 -6.25 6.58 32.31
N TYR A 143 -5.74 7.38 33.25
CA TYR A 143 -4.59 8.25 32.98
C TYR A 143 -3.36 7.45 32.54
N LEU A 144 -3.13 6.31 33.19
CA LEU A 144 -2.00 5.45 32.88
C LEU A 144 -2.19 4.65 31.59
N HIS A 145 -3.39 4.11 31.33
CA HIS A 145 -3.71 3.44 30.06
C HIS A 145 -3.52 4.39 28.88
N ARG A 146 -3.99 5.64 28.98
CA ARG A 146 -3.75 6.66 27.96
C ARG A 146 -2.27 7.00 27.72
N ARG A 147 -1.41 6.77 28.72
CA ARG A 147 0.04 7.01 28.63
C ARG A 147 0.84 5.78 28.19
N LEU A 148 0.30 4.58 28.44
CA LEU A 148 0.86 3.28 28.06
C LEU A 148 0.35 2.75 26.72
N ALA A 149 -0.80 3.22 26.27
CA ALA A 149 -1.43 2.77 25.05
C ALA A 149 -0.63 3.30 23.85
N ALA A 150 0.04 2.39 23.18
CA ALA A 150 0.70 2.63 21.90
C ALA A 150 -0.38 2.54 20.81
N GLY A 151 -0.91 3.69 20.42
CA GLY A 151 -2.05 3.80 19.51
C GLY A 151 -1.77 3.30 18.09
N LYS A 152 -2.70 2.48 17.57
CA LYS A 152 -2.64 1.83 16.24
C LYS A 152 -3.99 1.60 15.59
N GLY A 153 -5.11 2.01 16.21
CA GLY A 153 -6.46 1.74 15.71
C GLY A 153 -6.87 0.27 15.66
N PHE A 154 -8.17 0.02 15.77
CA PHE A 154 -8.70 -1.34 15.75
C PHE A 154 -8.50 -1.99 14.38
N PHE A 155 -8.83 -1.29 13.30
CA PHE A 155 -8.71 -1.82 11.93
C PHE A 155 -7.26 -2.01 11.45
N LEU A 156 -6.34 -1.06 11.71
CA LEU A 156 -4.92 -1.22 11.36
C LEU A 156 -4.17 -2.17 12.32
N GLY A 157 -4.57 -2.22 13.59
CA GLY A 157 -4.08 -3.21 14.57
C GLY A 157 -4.47 -4.65 14.21
N ALA A 158 -5.71 -4.85 13.74
CA ALA A 158 -6.20 -6.15 13.26
C ALA A 158 -5.63 -6.58 11.90
N TRP A 159 -5.23 -5.61 11.07
CA TRP A 159 -4.55 -5.84 9.79
C TRP A 159 -3.18 -6.53 9.98
N GLY A 160 -2.53 -6.37 11.13
CA GLY A 160 -1.27 -7.07 11.41
C GLY A 160 -0.04 -6.48 10.72
N LEU A 161 -0.07 -5.19 10.37
CA LEU A 161 1.04 -4.37 9.82
C LEU A 161 2.21 -4.17 10.81
N LEU A 162 2.50 -5.19 11.62
CA LEU A 162 3.53 -5.19 12.65
C LEU A 162 4.18 -6.57 12.73
N LYS A 163 5.32 -6.70 12.05
CA LYS A 163 6.50 -6.85 12.89
C LYS A 163 6.91 -5.45 13.33
N THR A 164 7.14 -5.32 14.64
CA THR A 164 8.13 -4.43 15.25
C THR A 164 7.89 -2.91 15.28
N VAL A 165 7.24 -2.44 16.36
CA VAL A 165 7.68 -1.19 17.03
C VAL A 165 8.89 -1.45 17.95
N LYS A 166 9.18 -2.72 18.27
CA LYS A 166 10.20 -3.08 19.28
C LYS A 166 11.57 -3.47 18.72
N GLU A 167 11.77 -3.58 17.41
CA GLU A 167 13.10 -3.91 16.82
C GLU A 167 13.64 -2.88 15.81
N TYR A 168 12.93 -1.78 15.54
CA TYR A 168 13.37 -0.82 14.52
C TYR A 168 13.26 0.64 14.96
N SER A 169 13.76 0.99 16.15
CA SER A 169 14.00 2.41 16.46
C SER A 169 15.12 3.02 15.62
N ASP A 170 15.94 2.20 14.96
CA ASP A 170 17.11 2.64 14.19
C ASP A 170 17.00 2.40 12.67
N LEU A 171 15.87 1.89 12.16
CA LEU A 171 15.72 1.70 10.72
C LEU A 171 14.96 2.84 10.06
N ILE A 172 15.72 3.56 9.22
CA ILE A 172 15.30 4.27 8.02
C ILE A 172 13.91 3.81 7.58
N ASN A 173 12.97 4.76 7.48
CA ASN A 173 11.63 4.58 6.95
C ASN A 173 11.63 3.50 5.84
N PRO A 174 11.05 2.31 6.05
CA PRO A 174 11.10 1.21 5.09
C PRO A 174 10.63 1.65 3.69
N PHE A 175 9.71 2.61 3.60
CA PHE A 175 9.28 3.19 2.34
C PHE A 175 10.36 3.98 1.61
N THR A 176 11.30 4.63 2.29
CA THR A 176 12.41 5.33 1.61
C THR A 176 13.28 4.33 0.85
N ILE A 177 13.48 3.13 1.41
CA ILE A 177 14.24 2.04 0.78
C ILE A 177 13.38 1.31 -0.29
N PHE A 178 12.12 0.96 0.04
CA PHE A 178 11.22 0.24 -0.87
C PHE A 178 10.77 1.07 -2.07
N SER A 179 10.47 2.36 -1.87
CA SER A 179 9.99 3.23 -2.94
C SER A 179 11.05 3.48 -4.00
N ASN A 180 12.34 3.48 -3.67
CA ASN A 180 13.40 3.71 -4.65
C ASN A 180 13.64 2.49 -5.54
N THR A 181 13.66 1.28 -4.97
CA THR A 181 13.83 0.05 -5.75
C THR A 181 12.60 -0.27 -6.59
N LEU A 182 11.40 -0.19 -6.02
CA LEU A 182 10.15 -0.36 -6.78
C LEU A 182 10.00 0.71 -7.86
N ARG A 183 10.32 1.98 -7.56
CA ARG A 183 10.33 3.05 -8.57
C ARG A 183 11.32 2.74 -9.68
N SER A 184 12.54 2.35 -9.34
CA SER A 184 13.58 2.03 -10.32
C SER A 184 13.13 0.89 -11.23
N ALA A 185 12.59 -0.18 -10.66
CA ALA A 185 12.04 -1.29 -11.43
C ALA A 185 10.82 -0.87 -12.27
N TRP A 186 9.95 -0.02 -11.72
CA TRP A 186 8.79 0.52 -12.44
C TRP A 186 9.20 1.33 -13.69
N GLN A 187 10.27 2.10 -13.55
CA GLN A 187 10.89 2.94 -14.57
C GLN A 187 11.83 2.17 -15.52
N ALA A 188 12.00 0.85 -15.32
CA ALA A 188 12.83 0.04 -16.20
C ALA A 188 12.31 0.11 -17.64
N ARG A 189 13.23 0.27 -18.60
CA ARG A 189 12.95 0.21 -20.03
C ARG A 189 13.21 -1.20 -20.55
N ALA A 190 12.27 -1.70 -21.33
CA ALA A 190 12.45 -2.93 -22.08
C ALA A 190 13.43 -2.70 -23.23
N SER A 191 14.30 -3.67 -23.47
CA SER A 191 15.10 -3.74 -24.70
C SER A 191 14.23 -4.13 -25.89
N GLU A 192 14.73 -3.96 -27.11
CA GLU A 192 13.99 -4.35 -28.32
C GLU A 192 13.64 -5.85 -28.30
N GLY A 193 12.34 -6.17 -28.37
CA GLY A 193 11.83 -7.55 -28.28
C GLY A 193 11.70 -8.11 -26.85
N GLU A 194 12.09 -7.37 -25.82
CA GLU A 194 11.91 -7.72 -24.40
C GLU A 194 10.56 -7.23 -23.89
N SER A 195 9.93 -7.94 -22.94
CA SER A 195 8.75 -7.41 -22.24
C SER A 195 9.16 -6.45 -21.12
N TRP A 196 8.33 -5.46 -20.82
CA TRP A 196 8.58 -4.58 -19.67
C TRP A 196 8.72 -5.37 -18.36
N LEU A 197 7.93 -6.44 -18.20
CA LEU A 197 8.00 -7.30 -17.02
C LEU A 197 9.35 -8.02 -16.88
N ALA A 198 10.00 -8.40 -17.98
CA ALA A 198 11.35 -8.97 -17.94
C ALA A 198 12.37 -7.92 -17.46
N ALA A 199 12.26 -6.68 -17.94
CA ALA A 199 13.10 -5.57 -17.48
C ALA A 199 12.85 -5.23 -16.00
N TYR A 200 11.59 -5.26 -15.55
CA TYR A 200 11.21 -5.11 -14.14
C TYR A 200 11.83 -6.21 -13.28
N ASN A 201 11.69 -7.48 -13.67
CA ASN A 201 12.20 -8.64 -12.94
C ASN A 201 13.74 -8.70 -12.88
N ARG A 202 14.45 -8.02 -13.79
CA ARG A 202 15.89 -7.82 -13.73
C ARG A 202 16.29 -6.78 -12.68
N GLN A 203 15.49 -5.74 -12.51
CA GLN A 203 15.75 -4.63 -11.59
C GLN A 203 15.21 -4.87 -10.17
N PHE A 204 14.22 -5.77 -10.04
CA PHE A 204 13.59 -6.14 -8.77
C PHE A 204 13.86 -7.60 -8.43
N SER A 205 14.83 -7.82 -7.54
CA SER A 205 15.32 -9.16 -7.19
C SER A 205 14.29 -9.94 -6.38
N ALA A 206 14.42 -11.28 -6.37
CA ALA A 206 13.56 -12.14 -5.56
C ALA A 206 13.68 -11.84 -4.05
N GLU A 207 14.85 -11.40 -3.60
CA GLU A 207 15.09 -11.02 -2.20
C GLU A 207 14.39 -9.72 -1.85
N GLN A 208 14.49 -8.69 -2.70
CA GLN A 208 13.79 -7.42 -2.51
C GLN A 208 12.27 -7.60 -2.52
N HIS A 209 11.78 -8.50 -3.36
CA HIS A 209 10.38 -8.92 -3.36
C HIS A 209 9.99 -9.55 -2.03
N ARG A 210 10.76 -10.54 -1.55
CA ARG A 210 10.51 -11.25 -0.29
C ARG A 210 10.44 -10.30 0.89
N GLU A 211 11.45 -9.43 1.03
CA GLU A 211 11.53 -8.45 2.11
C GLU A 211 10.35 -7.48 2.12
N LEU A 212 9.95 -6.98 0.95
CA LEU A 212 8.82 -6.06 0.84
C LEU A 212 7.49 -6.75 1.16
N VAL A 213 7.25 -7.93 0.60
CA VAL A 213 5.99 -8.66 0.82
C VAL A 213 5.85 -9.06 2.30
N GLU A 214 6.95 -9.48 2.94
CA GLU A 214 6.99 -9.70 4.40
C GLU A 214 6.73 -8.42 5.20
N ALA A 215 7.34 -7.29 4.81
CA ALA A 215 7.14 -6.01 5.49
C ALA A 215 5.68 -5.54 5.41
N LEU A 216 4.99 -5.82 4.30
CA LEU A 216 3.56 -5.52 4.10
C LEU A 216 2.63 -6.49 4.84
N GLY A 217 3.17 -7.52 5.50
CA GLY A 217 2.41 -8.47 6.33
C GLY A 217 1.87 -9.69 5.57
N PHE A 218 2.40 -9.96 4.37
CA PHE A 218 1.98 -11.10 3.55
C PHE A 218 3.05 -12.20 3.52
N ASP A 219 2.63 -13.42 3.19
CA ASP A 219 3.54 -14.51 2.80
C ASP A 219 4.16 -14.19 1.42
N PRO A 220 5.50 -14.09 1.29
CA PRO A 220 6.19 -13.87 0.02
C PRO A 220 5.84 -14.84 -1.10
N SER A 221 5.40 -16.06 -0.77
CA SER A 221 4.99 -17.04 -1.78
C SER A 221 3.57 -16.79 -2.32
N SER A 222 2.78 -15.96 -1.64
CA SER A 222 1.38 -15.68 -1.99
C SER A 222 1.21 -14.55 -3.01
N ILE A 223 2.22 -13.68 -3.13
CA ILE A 223 2.25 -12.54 -4.04
C ILE A 223 3.39 -12.76 -5.02
N THR A 224 3.14 -12.64 -6.32
CA THR A 224 4.21 -12.66 -7.32
C THR A 224 4.75 -11.25 -7.57
N ARG A 225 5.95 -11.17 -8.14
CA ARG A 225 6.55 -9.88 -8.56
C ARG A 225 5.66 -9.14 -9.54
N GLU A 226 4.95 -9.87 -10.40
CA GLU A 226 3.97 -9.36 -11.36
C GLU A 226 2.76 -8.75 -10.67
N GLN A 227 2.18 -9.46 -9.68
CA GLN A 227 1.04 -8.96 -8.91
C GLN A 227 1.41 -7.72 -8.10
N LEU A 228 2.62 -7.69 -7.55
CA LEU A 228 3.14 -6.50 -6.87
C LEU A 228 3.35 -5.33 -7.83
N ALA A 229 3.90 -5.58 -9.03
CA ALA A 229 4.03 -4.58 -10.07
C ALA A 229 2.67 -4.03 -10.53
N GLU A 230 1.67 -4.91 -10.69
CA GLU A 230 0.29 -4.52 -11.01
C GLU A 230 -0.32 -3.70 -9.88
N ALA A 231 -0.20 -4.12 -8.62
CA ALA A 231 -0.69 -3.35 -7.47
C ALA A 231 -0.02 -1.96 -7.39
N TYR A 232 1.28 -1.88 -7.66
CA TYR A 232 2.02 -0.62 -7.69
C TYR A 232 1.55 0.30 -8.84
N GLU A 233 1.33 -0.24 -10.05
CA GLU A 233 0.70 0.50 -11.15
C GLU A 233 -0.64 1.08 -10.73
N LEU A 234 -1.49 0.23 -10.14
CA LEU A 234 -2.84 0.63 -9.75
C LEU A 234 -2.80 1.76 -8.74
N ALA A 235 -1.87 1.71 -7.78
CA ALA A 235 -1.63 2.76 -6.81
C ALA A 235 -1.13 4.06 -7.45
N CYS A 236 -0.26 4.00 -8.46
CA CYS A 236 0.22 5.19 -9.19
C CYS A 236 -0.93 5.96 -9.83
N PHE A 237 -1.88 5.28 -10.49
CA PHE A 237 -3.07 5.93 -11.06
C PHE A 237 -3.92 6.64 -10.00
N ILE A 238 -4.12 6.01 -8.83
CA ILE A 238 -4.93 6.57 -7.74
C ILE A 238 -4.28 7.84 -7.16
N TYR A 239 -2.97 7.82 -6.98
CA TYR A 239 -2.24 8.92 -6.33
C TYR A 239 -1.91 10.09 -7.25
N GLU A 240 -1.91 9.88 -8.57
CA GLU A 240 -1.82 10.98 -9.55
C GLU A 240 -3.17 11.67 -9.77
N ASP A 241 -4.28 11.03 -9.40
CA ASP A 241 -5.61 11.61 -9.48
C ASP A 241 -5.97 12.41 -8.20
N ASP A 242 -5.89 13.74 -8.31
CA ASP A 242 -6.10 14.66 -7.17
C ASP A 242 -7.41 14.42 -6.38
N PRO A 243 -8.59 14.20 -7.01
CA PRO A 243 -9.82 13.95 -6.26
C PRO A 243 -9.76 12.65 -5.44
N SER A 244 -9.16 11.59 -5.98
CA SER A 244 -9.02 10.30 -5.28
C SER A 244 -7.99 10.39 -4.16
N LYS A 245 -6.86 11.07 -4.39
CA LYS A 245 -5.88 11.37 -3.36
C LYS A 245 -6.49 12.18 -2.20
N ALA A 246 -7.32 13.18 -2.52
CA ALA A 246 -8.03 13.98 -1.51
C ALA A 246 -9.04 13.15 -0.71
N MET A 247 -9.74 12.20 -1.35
CA MET A 247 -10.66 11.28 -0.67
C MET A 247 -9.93 10.41 0.35
N LEU A 248 -8.79 9.81 -0.04
CA LEU A 248 -7.97 9.00 0.85
C LEU A 248 -7.34 9.84 1.99
N GLY A 249 -6.91 11.07 1.68
CA GLY A 249 -6.41 12.01 2.69
C GLY A 249 -7.45 12.38 3.73
N ARG A 250 -8.70 12.66 3.32
CA ARG A 250 -9.82 12.89 4.25
C ARG A 250 -10.11 11.67 5.11
N PHE A 251 -10.16 10.49 4.51
CA PHE A 251 -10.34 9.25 5.26
C PHE A 251 -9.27 9.06 6.34
N ALA A 252 -7.99 9.33 6.04
CA ALA A 252 -6.93 9.23 7.04
C ALA A 252 -7.16 10.16 8.24
N VAL A 253 -7.59 11.40 7.98
CA VAL A 253 -7.92 12.38 9.04
C VAL A 253 -9.14 11.91 9.84
N ASP A 254 -10.22 11.53 9.16
CA ASP A 254 -11.48 11.11 9.81
C ASP A 254 -11.31 9.82 10.61
N TYR A 255 -10.46 8.91 10.13
CA TYR A 255 -10.15 7.66 10.81
C TYR A 255 -9.32 7.92 12.07
N ALA A 256 -8.31 8.79 12.00
CA ALA A 256 -7.55 9.21 13.18
C ALA A 256 -8.43 9.91 14.23
N GLN A 257 -9.41 10.71 13.79
CA GLN A 257 -10.37 11.37 14.67
C GLN A 257 -11.43 10.43 15.25
N ALA A 258 -11.78 9.36 14.55
CA ALA A 258 -12.76 8.37 14.99
C ALA A 258 -12.23 7.49 16.14
N GLN A 259 -10.93 7.50 16.39
CA GLN A 259 -10.27 6.65 17.37
C GLN A 259 -10.50 7.09 18.81
N ASN A 260 -10.50 6.11 19.71
CA ASN A 260 -10.39 6.40 21.13
C ASN A 260 -9.02 7.08 21.40
N ALA A 261 -8.98 8.01 22.35
CA ALA A 261 -7.75 8.76 22.66
C ALA A 261 -6.60 7.91 23.23
N GLU A 262 -6.86 6.64 23.59
CA GLU A 262 -5.86 5.65 23.94
C GLU A 262 -5.30 4.91 22.68
N GLU A 263 -5.93 5.00 21.51
CA GLU A 263 -5.57 4.18 20.33
C GLU A 263 -5.16 4.97 19.08
N VAL A 264 -4.83 6.25 19.20
CA VAL A 264 -4.54 7.15 18.07
C VAL A 264 -3.42 6.60 17.17
N ALA A 265 -3.77 6.29 15.92
CA ALA A 265 -2.84 5.92 14.87
C ALA A 265 -2.13 7.17 14.32
N GLU A 266 -0.82 7.10 14.21
CA GLU A 266 -0.03 8.14 13.56
C GLU A 266 -0.07 7.94 12.03
N PHE A 267 -0.83 8.78 11.33
CA PHE A 267 -0.82 8.79 9.86
C PHE A 267 0.29 9.72 9.36
N SER A 268 1.37 9.13 8.87
CA SER A 268 2.18 9.78 7.84
C SER A 268 1.57 9.45 6.47
N GLY A 269 1.81 10.27 5.45
CA GLY A 269 1.34 9.93 4.09
C GLY A 269 2.04 8.69 3.50
N GLY A 270 3.12 8.20 4.12
CA GLY A 270 3.64 6.86 3.86
C GLY A 270 2.63 5.78 4.25
N VAL A 271 2.06 5.85 5.46
CA VAL A 271 1.09 4.88 5.98
C VAL A 271 -0.14 4.75 5.07
N LEU A 272 -0.66 5.87 4.55
CA LEU A 272 -1.81 5.84 3.63
C LEU A 272 -1.47 5.14 2.30
N PHE A 273 -0.24 5.27 1.82
CA PHE A 273 0.22 4.54 0.63
C PHE A 273 0.34 3.04 0.90
N GLU A 274 0.89 2.64 2.06
CA GLU A 274 0.91 1.23 2.50
C GLU A 274 -0.48 0.62 2.54
N ILE A 275 -1.46 1.33 3.11
CA ILE A 275 -2.85 0.85 3.18
C ILE A 275 -3.41 0.61 1.78
N VAL A 276 -3.21 1.55 0.86
CA VAL A 276 -3.67 1.41 -0.54
C VAL A 276 -2.97 0.24 -1.23
N LEU A 277 -1.64 0.17 -1.16
CA LEU A 277 -0.87 -0.89 -1.80
C LEU A 277 -1.24 -2.26 -1.23
N SER A 278 -1.37 -2.37 0.09
CA SER A 278 -1.71 -3.63 0.76
C SER A 278 -3.14 -4.06 0.50
N ALA A 279 -4.11 -3.13 0.48
CA ALA A 279 -5.49 -3.42 0.09
C ALA A 279 -5.58 -3.93 -1.35
N LEU A 280 -4.80 -3.36 -2.27
CA LEU A 280 -4.70 -3.86 -3.65
C LEU A 280 -4.10 -5.27 -3.72
N LEU A 281 -3.05 -5.55 -2.94
CA LEU A 281 -2.42 -6.86 -2.86
C LEU A 281 -3.35 -7.96 -2.33
N ILE A 282 -4.26 -7.64 -1.42
CA ILE A 282 -5.28 -8.61 -0.94
C ILE A 282 -6.12 -9.16 -2.09
N VAL A 283 -6.50 -8.32 -3.06
CA VAL A 283 -7.32 -8.75 -4.19
C VAL A 283 -6.62 -9.82 -5.02
N PHE A 284 -5.30 -9.75 -5.15
CA PHE A 284 -4.50 -10.71 -5.90
C PHE A 284 -4.29 -12.04 -5.18
N THR A 285 -4.30 -12.02 -3.84
CA THR A 285 -4.11 -13.22 -3.01
C THR A 285 -5.42 -13.95 -2.69
N ALA A 286 -6.58 -13.41 -3.09
CA ALA A 286 -7.90 -13.85 -2.64
C ALA A 286 -7.99 -13.98 -1.10
N GLY A 287 -7.20 -13.19 -0.36
CA GLY A 287 -7.09 -13.24 1.10
C GLY A 287 -6.24 -14.39 1.67
N VAL A 288 -5.69 -15.29 0.83
CA VAL A 288 -4.92 -16.48 1.26
C VAL A 288 -3.48 -16.13 1.69
N GLY A 289 -3.02 -14.91 1.41
CA GLY A 289 -1.64 -14.47 1.66
C GLY A 289 -1.37 -13.74 2.97
N LEU A 290 -2.40 -13.41 3.76
CA LEU A 290 -2.21 -12.72 5.03
C LEU A 290 -1.58 -13.69 6.05
N ALA A 291 -0.49 -13.28 6.70
CA ALA A 291 0.08 -14.05 7.80
C ALA A 291 -0.94 -14.12 8.95
N ALA A 292 -1.69 -15.22 9.03
CA ALA A 292 -2.86 -15.37 9.89
C ALA A 292 -2.57 -15.02 11.36
N ARG A 293 -3.33 -14.08 11.92
CA ARG A 293 -3.28 -13.72 13.35
C ARG A 293 -4.67 -13.66 13.96
N GLY A 294 -5.13 -14.80 14.48
CA GLY A 294 -6.27 -14.91 15.40
C GLY A 294 -7.67 -14.68 14.81
N ALA A 295 -8.71 -15.04 15.57
CA ALA A 295 -10.11 -15.04 15.09
C ALA A 295 -10.70 -13.64 14.80
N ALA A 296 -10.16 -12.57 15.40
CA ALA A 296 -10.60 -11.19 15.12
C ALA A 296 -10.36 -10.79 13.66
N SER A 297 -9.35 -11.35 12.99
CA SER A 297 -8.94 -11.01 11.62
C SER A 297 -10.01 -11.29 10.55
N VAL A 298 -10.93 -12.24 10.76
CA VAL A 298 -11.87 -12.72 9.73
C VAL A 298 -12.88 -11.65 9.30
N SER A 299 -13.44 -10.88 10.24
CA SER A 299 -14.42 -9.82 9.93
C SER A 299 -13.81 -8.64 9.17
N TYR A 300 -12.49 -8.48 9.24
CA TYR A 300 -11.76 -7.42 8.55
C TYR A 300 -11.43 -7.81 7.12
N VAL A 301 -11.01 -9.06 6.88
CA VAL A 301 -10.64 -9.53 5.53
C VAL A 301 -11.71 -9.19 4.50
N ASP A 302 -13.00 -9.26 4.85
CA ASP A 302 -14.09 -8.82 3.98
C ASP A 302 -14.01 -7.32 3.64
N LYS A 303 -13.92 -6.45 4.65
CA LYS A 303 -13.79 -4.99 4.46
C LYS A 303 -12.57 -4.62 3.63
N LEU A 304 -11.45 -5.30 3.86
CA LEU A 304 -10.20 -5.07 3.15
C LEU A 304 -10.25 -5.54 1.70
N THR A 305 -10.88 -6.69 1.47
CA THR A 305 -11.14 -7.21 0.12
C THR A 305 -12.04 -6.24 -0.65
N ARG A 306 -13.08 -5.71 0.00
CA ARG A 306 -13.97 -4.69 -0.58
C ARG A 306 -13.23 -3.39 -0.88
N LEU A 307 -12.36 -2.94 0.03
CA LEU A 307 -11.50 -1.77 -0.18
C LEU A 307 -10.57 -1.97 -1.38
N GLY A 308 -9.88 -3.10 -1.42
CA GLY A 308 -9.02 -3.48 -2.54
C GLY A 308 -9.77 -3.53 -3.87
N ASN A 309 -10.97 -4.12 -3.89
CA ASN A 309 -11.81 -4.18 -5.09
C ASN A 309 -12.26 -2.79 -5.55
N ALA A 310 -12.66 -1.91 -4.63
CA ALA A 310 -13.04 -0.54 -4.95
C ALA A 310 -11.85 0.25 -5.50
N LEU A 311 -10.67 0.13 -4.88
CA LEU A 311 -9.42 0.74 -5.37
C LEU A 311 -9.04 0.21 -6.76
N LYS A 312 -9.14 -1.10 -6.99
CA LYS A 312 -8.88 -1.72 -8.30
C LYS A 312 -9.84 -1.21 -9.38
N ARG A 313 -11.13 -1.08 -9.08
CA ARG A 313 -12.14 -0.54 -10.01
C ARG A 313 -11.87 0.92 -10.34
N LEU A 314 -11.58 1.74 -9.33
CA LEU A 314 -11.22 3.14 -9.50
C LEU A 314 -9.98 3.29 -10.38
N SER A 315 -8.92 2.55 -10.07
CA SER A 315 -7.69 2.57 -10.85
C SER A 315 -7.91 2.11 -12.30
N ALA A 316 -8.72 1.06 -12.52
CA ALA A 316 -9.10 0.63 -13.87
C ALA A 316 -9.87 1.71 -14.66
N ALA A 317 -10.77 2.45 -14.00
CA ALA A 317 -11.47 3.57 -14.61
C ALA A 317 -10.52 4.73 -14.95
N LEU A 318 -9.60 5.08 -14.05
CA LEU A 318 -8.56 6.09 -14.27
C LEU A 318 -7.61 5.70 -15.42
N LYS A 319 -7.20 4.42 -15.48
CA LYS A 319 -6.39 3.88 -16.57
C LYS A 319 -7.12 3.98 -17.91
N ARG A 320 -8.41 3.63 -17.98
CA ARG A 320 -9.22 3.82 -19.19
C ARG A 320 -9.31 5.29 -19.60
N ALA A 321 -9.51 6.21 -18.65
CA ALA A 321 -9.54 7.64 -18.95
C ALA A 321 -8.19 8.17 -19.48
N ARG A 322 -7.06 7.68 -18.94
CA ARG A 322 -5.72 7.97 -19.46
C ARG A 322 -5.55 7.48 -20.90
N ILE A 323 -5.93 6.23 -21.17
CA ILE A 323 -5.89 5.63 -22.51
C ILE A 323 -6.78 6.40 -23.48
N ARG A 324 -7.99 6.80 -23.08
CA ARG A 324 -8.87 7.61 -23.93
C ARG A 324 -8.23 8.96 -24.23
N ARG A 325 -7.62 9.62 -23.25
CA ARG A 325 -6.99 10.93 -23.45
C ARG A 325 -5.77 10.87 -24.36
N GLY A 326 -4.88 9.91 -24.15
CA GLY A 326 -3.62 9.79 -24.91
C GLY A 326 -3.74 8.98 -26.20
N GLY A 327 -4.69 8.05 -26.28
CA GLY A 327 -4.94 7.17 -27.43
C GLY A 327 -5.66 7.86 -28.60
N LYS A 328 -5.37 9.15 -28.80
CA LYS A 328 -5.93 9.98 -29.87
C LYS A 328 -4.82 10.35 -30.86
N THR A 329 -5.06 10.17 -32.14
CA THR A 329 -4.11 10.60 -33.18
C THR A 329 -4.81 11.02 -34.46
N ARG A 330 -4.11 11.81 -35.28
CA ARG A 330 -4.54 12.19 -36.63
C ARG A 330 -3.47 11.79 -37.63
N GLY A 331 -3.88 11.38 -38.81
CA GLY A 331 -2.95 11.04 -39.89
C GLY A 331 -3.57 11.25 -41.26
N THR A 332 -2.75 11.07 -42.29
CA THR A 332 -3.13 11.28 -43.68
C THR A 332 -2.53 10.19 -44.55
N GLY A 333 -3.34 9.61 -45.46
CA GLY A 333 -2.84 8.64 -46.44
C GLY A 333 -2.44 7.28 -45.86
N THR A 334 -1.65 6.51 -46.62
CA THR A 334 -1.18 5.17 -46.26
C THR A 334 0.07 5.26 -45.37
N GLY A 335 0.12 4.45 -44.31
CA GLY A 335 1.32 4.39 -43.45
C GLY A 335 1.10 3.63 -42.15
N ALA A 336 2.22 3.33 -41.48
CA ALA A 336 2.25 2.80 -40.13
C ALA A 336 2.65 3.92 -39.16
N ARG A 337 2.02 3.96 -37.98
CA ARG A 337 2.36 4.92 -36.93
C ARG A 337 2.22 4.32 -35.54
N THR A 338 3.18 4.66 -34.68
CA THR A 338 3.11 4.39 -33.24
C THR A 338 2.53 5.62 -32.50
N VAL A 339 1.60 5.37 -31.59
CA VAL A 339 0.94 6.37 -30.73
C VAL A 339 1.32 6.05 -29.30
N GLU A 340 2.04 6.96 -28.66
CA GLU A 340 2.49 6.81 -27.28
C GLU A 340 1.47 7.42 -26.31
N VAL A 341 1.19 6.71 -25.23
CA VAL A 341 0.37 7.16 -24.10
C VAL A 341 1.25 7.23 -22.86
N GLU A 342 1.19 8.34 -22.14
CA GLU A 342 1.98 8.54 -20.92
C GLU A 342 1.48 7.62 -19.80
N ARG A 343 2.42 6.89 -19.18
CA ARG A 343 2.16 6.06 -17.98
C ARG A 343 1.88 6.94 -16.77
N PRO A 344 1.27 6.39 -15.71
CA PRO A 344 1.13 7.15 -14.49
C PRO A 344 2.52 7.44 -13.91
N LYS A 345 2.70 8.65 -13.37
CA LYS A 345 3.96 9.04 -12.76
C LYS A 345 4.27 8.11 -11.61
N SER A 346 5.51 7.64 -11.56
CA SER A 346 5.98 6.86 -10.42
C SER A 346 5.81 7.67 -9.14
N LEU A 347 5.41 7.01 -8.06
CA LEU A 347 5.29 7.66 -6.77
C LEU A 347 6.67 8.12 -6.31
N THR A 348 6.87 9.43 -6.25
CA THR A 348 8.03 10.04 -5.60
C THR A 348 7.77 10.03 -4.10
N PRO A 349 8.74 9.62 -3.26
CA PRO A 349 8.56 9.61 -1.82
C PRO A 349 8.73 11.01 -1.24
N SER A 350 8.80 12.04 -2.10
CA SER A 350 9.03 13.44 -1.76
C SER A 350 8.08 13.80 -0.64
N THR A 351 8.65 13.85 0.56
CA THR A 351 8.12 14.54 1.75
C THR A 351 6.62 14.68 1.67
N VAL A 352 5.89 13.60 1.98
CA VAL A 352 4.63 13.86 2.66
C VAL A 352 5.07 14.60 3.90
N ASP A 353 4.90 15.92 3.89
CA ASP A 353 5.22 16.77 5.01
C ASP A 353 4.64 16.06 6.22
N THR A 354 5.53 15.52 7.04
CA THR A 354 5.17 15.14 8.40
C THR A 354 4.50 16.42 8.93
N PRO A 355 3.21 16.40 9.32
CA PRO A 355 2.68 17.52 10.08
C PRO A 355 3.70 17.76 11.19
N PRO A 356 4.16 19.01 11.38
CA PRO A 356 5.44 19.31 12.01
C PRO A 356 5.59 18.44 13.24
N THR A 357 6.38 17.37 13.09
CA THR A 357 6.79 16.57 14.22
C THR A 357 7.79 17.49 14.88
N THR A 358 7.28 18.30 15.80
CA THR A 358 8.11 18.79 16.87
C THR A 358 8.80 17.53 17.36
N PRO A 359 10.14 17.41 17.25
CA PRO A 359 10.81 16.20 17.68
C PRO A 359 10.52 16.12 19.17
N ARG A 360 9.54 15.31 19.56
CA ARG A 360 9.45 14.88 20.93
C ARG A 360 10.68 14.02 21.08
N LYS A 361 11.71 14.62 21.70
CA LYS A 361 12.76 13.85 22.38
C LYS A 361 12.07 12.64 23.01
N PRO A 362 12.63 11.42 22.89
CA PRO A 362 12.14 10.33 23.71
C PRO A 362 12.07 10.89 25.13
N VAL A 363 10.85 10.98 25.67
CA VAL A 363 10.68 11.46 27.03
C VAL A 363 11.20 10.32 27.88
N ILE A 364 12.52 10.30 28.09
CA ILE A 364 13.09 9.64 29.26
C ILE A 364 12.54 10.49 30.41
N VAL A 365 11.44 10.02 31.00
CA VAL A 365 10.96 10.59 32.25
C VAL A 365 12.00 10.18 33.28
N GLU A 366 12.94 11.08 33.60
CA GLU A 366 13.84 10.88 34.74
C GLU A 366 12.98 10.54 35.96
N ASN A 367 13.27 9.41 36.60
CA ASN A 367 12.54 8.97 37.78
C ASN A 367 13.49 8.30 38.77
N GLU A 368 13.01 8.14 40.00
CA GLU A 368 13.76 7.62 41.14
C GLU A 368 14.07 6.11 41.06
N ILE A 369 13.77 5.40 39.96
CA ILE A 369 14.15 3.99 39.75
C ILE A 369 15.23 3.86 38.67
N LEU A 370 15.20 4.72 37.65
CA LEU A 370 16.16 4.69 36.56
C LEU A 370 17.59 4.97 37.06
N GLY A 371 18.57 4.21 36.57
CA GLY A 371 19.99 4.36 36.93
C GLY A 371 20.45 3.76 38.26
N LYS A 372 19.54 3.32 39.16
CA LYS A 372 19.92 2.70 40.45
C LYS A 372 20.53 1.29 40.29
N GLU A 373 21.39 0.84 41.19
CA GLU A 373 21.90 -0.53 41.14
C GLU A 373 20.77 -1.54 41.45
N ARG A 374 20.66 -2.64 40.69
CA ARG A 374 19.69 -3.71 40.92
C ARG A 374 20.33 -4.83 41.76
N THR A 375 19.67 -5.23 42.84
CA THR A 375 20.19 -6.24 43.78
C THR A 375 19.09 -7.20 44.28
N GLY A 376 19.48 -8.32 44.89
CA GLY A 376 18.56 -9.24 45.53
C GLY A 376 17.49 -9.79 44.57
N SER A 377 16.22 -9.66 44.96
CA SER A 377 15.09 -10.18 44.18
C SER A 377 14.87 -9.44 42.86
N ALA A 378 15.39 -8.22 42.69
CA ALA A 378 15.29 -7.48 41.43
C ALA A 378 16.06 -8.12 40.27
N ASN A 379 17.04 -8.99 40.55
CA ASN A 379 17.84 -9.68 39.53
C ASN A 379 17.29 -11.07 39.16
N LYS A 380 16.11 -11.45 39.68
CA LYS A 380 15.48 -12.73 39.33
C LYS A 380 15.07 -12.73 37.86
N THR A 381 15.27 -13.88 37.21
CA THR A 381 15.07 -14.03 35.75
C THR A 381 13.71 -14.62 35.38
N ASP A 382 12.85 -14.94 36.35
CA ASP A 382 11.52 -15.49 36.05
C ASP A 382 10.61 -14.45 35.38
N PRO A 383 9.58 -14.88 34.62
CA PRO A 383 8.78 -14.00 33.76
C PRO A 383 8.10 -12.83 34.47
N THR A 384 7.95 -12.90 35.81
CA THR A 384 7.35 -11.81 36.59
C THR A 384 8.35 -10.81 37.15
N HIS A 385 9.65 -11.12 37.14
CA HIS A 385 10.72 -10.20 37.59
C HIS A 385 11.57 -9.68 36.42
N SER A 386 11.70 -10.44 35.33
CA SER A 386 12.45 -10.08 34.12
C SER A 386 11.59 -9.42 33.03
N PHE A 387 10.57 -8.66 33.43
CA PHE A 387 9.82 -7.85 32.46
C PHE A 387 10.71 -6.73 31.90
N ASN A 388 10.33 -6.21 30.73
CA ASN A 388 11.19 -5.31 29.96
C ASN A 388 11.59 -4.04 30.75
N ASP A 389 12.85 -3.62 30.64
CA ASP A 389 13.39 -2.44 31.34
C ASP A 389 12.67 -1.13 31.02
N LEU A 390 11.98 -1.06 29.86
CA LEU A 390 11.11 0.06 29.53
C LEU A 390 10.03 0.33 30.59
N ILE A 391 9.59 -0.71 31.32
CA ILE A 391 8.57 -0.55 32.36
C ILE A 391 9.10 0.30 33.53
N ASP A 392 10.42 0.35 33.75
CA ASP A 392 11.02 1.19 34.79
C ASP A 392 10.85 2.69 34.50
N ASN A 393 10.62 3.09 33.24
CA ASN A 393 10.34 4.49 32.89
C ASN A 393 9.03 5.00 33.53
N TYR A 394 8.12 4.09 33.86
CA TYR A 394 6.80 4.42 34.42
C TYR A 394 6.79 4.41 35.96
N ALA A 395 7.89 4.06 36.61
CA ALA A 395 7.96 4.10 38.06
C ALA A 395 7.82 5.52 38.64
N GLY A 396 8.13 6.56 37.84
CA GLY A 396 7.85 7.95 38.20
C GLY A 396 6.36 8.31 38.31
N ASP A 397 5.49 7.49 37.72
CA ASP A 397 4.03 7.65 37.80
C ASP A 397 3.39 6.71 38.84
N ALA A 398 4.20 5.88 39.51
CA ALA A 398 3.74 4.93 40.51
C ALA A 398 3.35 5.63 41.81
N GLN A 399 2.43 5.03 42.57
CA GLN A 399 2.17 5.46 43.94
C GLN A 399 3.36 5.04 44.82
N LYS A 400 3.97 6.03 45.48
CA LYS A 400 5.09 5.85 46.40
C LYS A 400 4.58 5.71 47.83
N PHE A 401 5.07 4.68 48.51
CA PHE A 401 4.76 4.39 49.91
C PHE A 401 6.06 4.17 50.67
N GLU A 402 6.06 4.56 51.95
CA GLU A 402 7.12 4.19 52.87
C GLU A 402 6.75 2.89 53.57
N ILE A 403 7.64 1.89 53.49
CA ILE A 403 7.44 0.58 54.12
C ILE A 403 8.56 0.28 55.11
N PRO A 404 8.26 -0.32 56.28
CA PRO A 404 9.29 -0.67 57.25
C PRO A 404 10.12 -1.86 56.75
N THR A 405 11.43 -1.71 56.73
CA THR A 405 12.35 -2.84 56.56
C THR A 405 12.59 -3.50 57.92
N LYS A 406 12.24 -4.77 58.04
CA LYS A 406 12.42 -5.54 59.27
C LYS A 406 13.73 -6.32 59.25
N GLY A 407 14.51 -6.17 60.32
CA GLY A 407 15.72 -6.96 60.57
C GLY A 407 15.40 -8.25 61.34
N PRO A 408 16.45 -8.97 61.79
CA PRO A 408 16.28 -10.14 62.64
C PRO A 408 15.39 -9.86 63.85
N GLY A 409 14.42 -10.73 64.11
CA GLY A 409 13.44 -10.55 65.20
C GLY A 409 12.24 -9.66 64.86
N GLY A 410 12.08 -9.22 63.61
CA GLY A 410 10.90 -8.45 63.17
C GLY A 410 10.92 -6.97 63.55
N VAL A 411 12.03 -6.50 64.11
CA VAL A 411 12.26 -5.09 64.48
C VAL A 411 12.48 -4.27 63.23
N THR A 412 11.80 -3.13 63.11
CA THR A 412 12.06 -2.16 62.02
C THR A 412 13.47 -1.60 62.19
N VAL A 413 14.35 -1.90 61.24
CA VAL A 413 15.75 -1.46 61.25
C VAL A 413 15.97 -0.24 60.36
N ARG A 414 15.08 0.00 59.38
CA ARG A 414 15.05 1.18 58.52
C ARG A 414 13.74 1.22 57.71
N THR A 415 13.62 2.21 56.83
CA THR A 415 12.49 2.38 55.91
C THR A 415 12.97 2.18 54.47
N SER A 416 12.16 1.50 53.67
CA SER A 416 12.33 1.38 52.22
C SER A 416 11.17 2.07 51.51
N GLU A 417 11.36 2.36 50.23
CA GLU A 417 10.33 2.97 49.39
C GLU A 417 9.71 1.91 48.49
N LEU A 418 8.38 1.80 48.52
CA LEU A 418 7.60 0.92 47.67
C LEU A 418 6.90 1.76 46.60
N TYR A 419 7.08 1.37 45.34
CA TYR A 419 6.42 1.96 44.19
C TYR A 419 5.45 0.94 43.62
N GLN A 420 4.17 1.27 43.54
CA GLN A 420 3.14 0.39 42.97
C GLN A 420 2.39 1.11 41.86
N ILE A 421 2.22 0.42 40.74
CA ILE A 421 1.44 0.93 39.61
C ILE A 421 0.65 -0.20 38.96
N GLU A 422 -0.63 0.03 38.68
CA GLU A 422 -1.44 -0.92 37.93
C GLU A 422 -0.93 -1.07 36.49
N GLY A 423 -1.11 -2.23 35.89
CA GLY A 423 -0.76 -2.46 34.50
C GLY A 423 -1.05 -3.89 34.06
N SER A 424 -0.59 -4.26 32.87
CA SER A 424 -0.72 -5.62 32.38
C SER A 424 0.60 -6.16 31.85
N LEU A 425 0.82 -7.46 32.04
CA LEU A 425 1.96 -8.19 31.49
C LEU A 425 1.44 -9.47 30.84
N ASN A 426 1.74 -9.65 29.55
CA ASN A 426 1.31 -10.80 28.75
C ASN A 426 -0.21 -11.06 28.80
N GLY A 427 -1.01 -9.99 28.70
CA GLY A 427 -2.48 -10.07 28.65
C GLY A 427 -3.17 -10.35 29.99
N LYS A 428 -2.44 -10.27 31.12
CA LYS A 428 -3.02 -10.37 32.46
C LYS A 428 -2.87 -9.03 33.17
N ASP A 429 -3.97 -8.53 33.74
CA ASP A 429 -3.97 -7.33 34.58
C ASP A 429 -3.36 -7.61 35.95
N GLY A 430 -2.75 -6.59 36.56
CA GLY A 430 -2.07 -6.71 37.85
C GLY A 430 -1.35 -5.42 38.24
N VAL A 431 -0.30 -5.55 39.06
CA VAL A 431 0.51 -4.42 39.54
C VAL A 431 1.99 -4.69 39.31
N PHE A 432 2.70 -3.67 38.84
CA PHE A 432 4.16 -3.61 38.90
C PHE A 432 4.61 -3.00 40.22
N GLU A 433 5.57 -3.64 40.86
CA GLU A 433 6.15 -3.22 42.14
C GLU A 433 7.66 -3.04 42.02
N TRP A 434 8.16 -1.94 42.60
CA TRP A 434 9.58 -1.76 42.89
C TRP A 434 9.78 -1.46 44.37
N ILE A 435 10.83 -2.02 44.97
CA ILE A 435 11.27 -1.63 46.30
C ILE A 435 12.67 -1.03 46.18
N VAL A 436 12.78 0.24 46.52
CA VAL A 436 14.07 0.93 46.66
C VAL A 436 14.47 0.92 48.11
N ASP A 437 15.68 0.45 48.34
CA ASP A 437 16.24 0.31 49.65
C ASP A 437 17.72 0.64 49.64
N GLN A 438 18.14 1.55 50.51
CA GLN A 438 19.53 2.06 50.54
C GLN A 438 20.04 2.46 49.16
N ASP A 439 19.23 3.22 48.42
CA ASP A 439 19.51 3.72 47.06
C ASP A 439 19.62 2.64 45.96
N ARG A 440 19.19 1.41 46.25
CA ARG A 440 19.24 0.25 45.32
C ARG A 440 17.86 -0.31 45.08
N VAL A 441 17.58 -0.78 43.88
CA VAL A 441 16.35 -1.54 43.59
C VAL A 441 16.57 -2.97 44.08
N THR A 442 15.93 -3.33 45.21
CA THR A 442 16.06 -4.66 45.84
C THR A 442 14.95 -5.62 45.40
N HIS A 443 13.84 -5.07 44.91
CA HIS A 443 12.72 -5.82 44.37
C HIS A 443 12.16 -5.14 43.12
N ARG A 444 11.78 -5.96 42.14
CA ARG A 444 11.13 -5.57 40.89
C ARG A 444 10.23 -6.72 40.46
N ARG A 445 8.91 -6.52 40.40
CA ARG A 445 8.00 -7.62 40.03
C ARG A 445 6.65 -7.16 39.47
N PHE A 446 6.11 -7.90 38.51
CA PHE A 446 4.71 -7.88 38.14
C PHE A 446 3.90 -8.94 38.88
N ILE A 447 2.77 -8.56 39.46
CA ILE A 447 1.90 -9.44 40.25
C ILE A 447 0.53 -9.52 39.57
N PRO A 448 0.23 -10.64 38.85
CA PRO A 448 -1.06 -10.84 38.21
C PRO A 448 -2.20 -10.81 39.23
N GLY A 449 -3.24 -10.03 38.96
CA GLY A 449 -4.37 -9.81 39.87
C GLY A 449 -4.03 -9.03 41.15
N GLY A 450 -2.80 -8.53 41.28
CA GLY A 450 -2.39 -7.65 42.37
C GLY A 450 -3.11 -6.30 42.34
N LYS A 451 -3.08 -5.59 43.47
CA LYS A 451 -3.69 -4.26 43.62
C LYS A 451 -2.70 -3.31 44.29
N ILE A 452 -2.88 -2.01 44.11
CA ILE A 452 -2.14 -1.02 44.90
C ILE A 452 -2.65 -1.13 46.33
N THR A 453 -1.77 -1.47 47.27
CA THR A 453 -2.13 -1.75 48.68
C THR A 453 -1.33 -0.92 49.68
N GLY A 454 -0.25 -0.25 49.25
CA GLY A 454 0.70 0.41 50.14
C GLY A 454 1.60 -0.57 50.91
N PHE A 455 1.47 -1.87 50.65
CA PHE A 455 2.31 -2.93 51.18
C PHE A 455 2.77 -3.83 50.02
N PRO A 456 3.93 -4.51 50.12
CA PRO A 456 4.33 -5.46 49.08
C PRO A 456 3.26 -6.55 48.93
N ASN A 457 2.70 -6.72 47.73
CA ASN A 457 1.64 -7.71 47.48
C ASN A 457 2.15 -9.16 47.71
N GLN A 458 3.47 -9.36 47.67
CA GLN A 458 4.12 -10.56 48.17
C GLN A 458 5.30 -10.16 49.03
N VAL A 459 5.42 -10.76 50.22
CA VAL A 459 6.59 -10.53 51.10
C VAL A 459 7.85 -10.97 50.34
N PRO A 460 8.80 -10.05 50.07
CA PRO A 460 10.07 -10.42 49.46
C PRO A 460 10.74 -11.47 50.34
N ARG A 461 11.05 -12.64 49.78
CA ARG A 461 11.89 -13.65 50.45
C ARG A 461 13.37 -13.35 50.21
#